data_AF-A0A7S1F210-F1
#
_entry.id   AF-A0A7S1F210-F1
#
_cell.length_a   1.000
_cell.length_b   1.000
_cell.length_c   1.000
_cell.angle_alpha   90.00
_cell.angle_beta   90.00
_cell.angle_gamma   90.00
#
_symmetry.space_group_name_H-M   'P 1'
#
loop_
_entity.id
_entity.type
_entity.pdbx_description
1 polymer ?
#
loop_
_entity_poly.entity_id
_entity_poly.type
_entity_poly.pdbx_seq_one_letter_code
_entity_poly.pdbx_strand_id
1 'polypeptide(L)'
;FRMLFLNNSVTEDCGNRSVSVNQQSCTMTEHAAEIFSDVRRVLGVDEHRYALALGGSSHTTHDMKSTNMRYIGTPKASGKSSAWFLVTSDMQYFLKTCSAEESDLLVELLPGYLSVVSSRLTLLPRFCGLYTLSFPGWNIRFFVVVNVFAASIPIQKRYDLKGSTHGRRAQEMSNSPVTFKDVDLLSHGRRLEIESLEQ
;
A
#
# COMPACT_ATOMS: atom_id res chain seq x y z
N PHE A 1 16.31 -1.65 6.71
CA PHE A 1 14.90 -1.24 6.66
C PHE A 1 14.09 -1.54 7.93
N ARG A 2 14.40 -2.58 8.71
CA ARG A 2 13.91 -2.74 10.11
C ARG A 2 14.28 -1.56 11.04
N MET A 3 15.22 -0.71 10.60
CA MET A 3 15.73 0.45 11.33
C MET A 3 14.93 1.76 11.14
N LEU A 4 14.05 1.90 10.15
CA LEU A 4 13.44 3.22 9.87
C LEU A 4 12.31 3.63 10.85
N PHE A 5 11.96 2.77 11.80
CA PHE A 5 10.71 2.88 12.56
C PHE A 5 10.85 2.56 14.06
N LEU A 6 12.09 2.46 14.56
CA LEU A 6 12.37 2.28 15.98
C LEU A 6 12.83 3.62 16.56
N ASN A 7 12.03 4.13 17.50
CA ASN A 7 12.18 5.37 18.28
C ASN A 7 11.78 6.66 17.57
N ASN A 8 10.48 6.95 17.58
CA ASN A 8 9.91 8.20 17.07
C ASN A 8 9.52 9.11 18.24
N SER A 9 10.02 10.35 18.25
CA SER A 9 9.32 11.49 18.84
C SER A 9 8.60 12.20 17.70
N VAL A 10 7.27 12.27 17.76
CA VAL A 10 6.44 12.94 16.75
C VAL A 10 6.09 14.33 17.26
N THR A 11 6.35 15.35 16.45
CA THR A 11 5.76 16.69 16.62
C THR A 11 4.88 16.97 15.40
N GLU A 12 3.61 17.32 15.64
CA GLU A 12 2.64 17.64 14.60
C GLU A 12 2.52 19.17 14.47
N ASP A 13 2.72 19.69 13.26
CA ASP A 13 2.35 21.06 12.90
C ASP A 13 1.81 21.06 11.46
N CYS A 14 0.61 21.63 11.26
CA CYS A 14 -0.03 21.82 9.95
C CYS A 14 0.06 20.65 8.94
N GLY A 15 -0.32 19.43 9.35
CA GLY A 15 -0.35 18.26 8.45
C GLY A 15 1.02 17.68 8.07
N ASN A 16 2.11 18.30 8.51
CA ASN A 16 3.47 17.78 8.40
C ASN A 16 3.84 17.06 9.70
N ARG A 17 4.19 15.78 9.58
CA ARG A 17 4.73 15.00 10.70
C ARG A 17 6.24 15.02 10.62
N SER A 18 6.88 15.64 11.60
CA SER A 18 8.33 15.52 11.74
C SER A 18 8.64 14.21 12.47
N VAL A 19 9.47 13.37 11.86
CA VAL A 19 9.84 12.05 12.37
C VAL A 19 11.36 11.98 12.41
N SER A 20 11.93 11.59 13.55
CA SER A 20 13.38 11.33 13.64
C SER A 20 13.64 9.87 13.32
N VAL A 21 14.44 9.60 12.29
CA VAL A 21 14.81 8.25 11.87
C VAL A 21 16.32 8.11 11.91
N ASN A 22 16.86 7.19 12.72
CA ASN A 22 18.30 6.99 12.90
C ASN A 22 19.10 8.28 13.21
N GLN A 23 18.57 9.14 14.10
CA GLN A 23 19.16 10.45 14.43
C GLN A 23 19.18 11.47 13.26
N GLN A 24 18.58 11.15 12.11
CA GLN A 24 18.31 12.11 11.04
C GLN A 24 16.87 12.60 11.17
N SER A 25 16.68 13.92 11.16
CA SER A 25 15.35 14.49 11.01
C SER A 25 14.85 14.18 9.60
N CYS A 26 13.68 13.57 9.51
CA CYS A 26 12.94 13.44 8.27
C CYS A 26 11.54 14.02 8.47
N THR A 27 10.94 14.50 7.39
CA THR A 27 9.56 15.00 7.42
C THR A 27 8.70 14.12 6.54
N MET A 28 7.53 13.76 7.06
CA MET A 28 6.52 13.04 6.32
C MET A 28 5.36 14.01 6.03
N THR A 29 5.10 14.21 4.74
CA THR A 29 4.06 15.13 4.26
C THR A 29 3.04 14.35 3.46
N GLU A 30 1.76 14.53 3.77
CA GLU A 30 0.65 14.00 2.98
C GLU A 30 0.28 14.97 1.85
N HIS A 31 0.13 14.46 0.63
CA HIS A 31 -0.35 15.23 -0.51
C HIS A 31 -1.86 15.14 -0.61
N ALA A 32 -2.54 16.25 -0.92
CA ALA A 32 -4.00 16.30 -1.08
C ALA A 32 -4.78 15.70 0.11
N ALA A 33 -4.31 15.97 1.33
CA ALA A 33 -4.82 15.36 2.57
C ALA A 33 -6.34 15.47 2.75
N GLU A 34 -6.95 16.61 2.36
CA GLU A 34 -8.39 16.80 2.45
C GLU A 34 -9.17 15.81 1.57
N ILE A 35 -8.74 15.63 0.32
CA ILE A 35 -9.39 14.71 -0.60
C ILE A 35 -9.13 13.26 -0.17
N PHE A 36 -7.93 12.94 0.32
CA PHE A 36 -7.66 11.60 0.85
C PHE A 36 -8.46 11.29 2.13
N SER A 37 -8.74 12.28 2.97
CA SER A 37 -9.68 12.13 4.09
C SER A 37 -11.07 11.74 3.60
N ASP A 38 -11.57 12.40 2.55
CA ASP A 38 -12.85 12.03 1.92
C ASP A 38 -12.83 10.63 1.30
N VAL A 39 -11.74 10.28 0.62
CA VAL A 39 -11.52 8.93 0.07
C VAL A 39 -11.54 7.89 1.18
N ARG A 40 -10.82 8.12 2.29
CA ARG A 40 -10.79 7.20 3.44
C ARG A 40 -12.18 6.99 4.01
N ARG A 41 -12.94 8.08 4.21
CA ARG A 41 -14.33 8.03 4.67
C ARG A 41 -15.21 7.17 3.76
N VAL A 42 -15.16 7.39 2.44
CA VAL A 42 -15.96 6.62 1.47
C VAL A 42 -15.56 5.15 1.41
N LEU A 43 -14.28 4.85 1.57
CA LEU A 43 -13.76 3.49 1.60
C LEU A 43 -14.01 2.76 2.94
N GLY A 44 -14.60 3.43 3.94
CA GLY A 44 -14.79 2.88 5.29
C GLY A 44 -13.49 2.71 6.07
N VAL A 45 -12.44 3.46 5.72
CA VAL A 45 -11.17 3.49 6.44
C VAL A 45 -11.31 4.43 7.64
N ASP A 46 -11.17 3.87 8.84
CA ASP A 46 -11.17 4.65 10.07
C ASP A 46 -9.88 5.48 10.19
N GLU A 47 -10.03 6.80 10.27
CA GLU A 47 -8.92 7.76 10.25
C GLU A 47 -7.94 7.54 11.40
N HIS A 48 -8.45 7.25 12.60
CA HIS A 48 -7.62 7.03 13.77
C HIS A 48 -6.78 5.75 13.64
N ARG A 49 -7.41 4.64 13.26
CA ARG A 49 -6.71 3.37 13.01
C ARG A 49 -5.74 3.47 11.86
N TYR A 50 -6.09 4.20 10.81
CA TYR A 50 -5.20 4.46 9.68
C TYR A 50 -3.95 5.23 10.14
N ALA A 51 -4.11 6.30 10.91
CA ALA A 51 -2.99 7.04 11.48
C ALA A 51 -2.11 6.15 12.37
N LEU A 52 -2.70 5.33 13.26
CA LEU A 52 -1.96 4.37 14.10
C LEU A 52 -1.17 3.35 13.26
N ALA A 53 -1.77 2.82 12.18
CA ALA A 53 -1.10 1.86 11.30
C ALA A 53 0.13 2.46 10.59
N LEU A 54 0.13 3.77 10.35
CA LEU A 54 1.25 4.53 9.79
C LEU A 54 2.18 5.14 10.85
N GLY A 55 1.91 4.93 12.14
CA GLY A 55 2.78 5.36 13.24
C GLY A 55 2.43 6.65 13.95
N GLY A 56 1.17 7.07 13.84
CA GLY A 56 0.60 8.07 14.73
C GLY A 56 0.67 7.64 16.19
N SER A 57 0.89 8.59 17.08
CA SER A 57 0.92 8.35 18.52
C SER A 57 -0.51 8.26 19.07
N SER A 58 -0.82 7.21 19.82
CA SER A 58 -2.03 7.20 20.66
C SER A 58 -1.83 8.15 21.85
N HIS A 59 -2.87 8.89 22.24
CA HIS A 59 -2.88 9.76 23.44
C HIS A 59 -2.65 8.99 24.76
N THR A 60 -2.64 7.66 24.74
CA THR A 60 -2.27 6.83 25.90
C THR A 60 -0.74 6.72 26.02
N THR A 61 -0.19 7.50 26.94
CA THR A 61 1.24 7.74 27.24
C THR A 61 2.07 6.55 27.71
N HIS A 62 1.71 5.29 27.42
CA HIS A 62 2.47 4.14 27.91
C HIS A 62 2.88 3.08 26.88
N ASP A 63 2.30 3.08 25.68
CA ASP A 63 2.63 2.09 24.65
C ASP A 63 3.04 2.81 23.37
N MET A 64 4.30 3.26 23.32
CA MET A 64 4.95 3.67 22.08
C MET A 64 5.18 2.42 21.22
N LYS A 65 4.11 1.88 20.62
CA LYS A 65 4.19 0.77 19.67
C LYS A 65 4.83 1.31 18.40
N SER A 66 6.14 1.10 18.31
CA SER A 66 6.93 1.17 17.08
C SER A 66 6.11 0.64 15.90
N THR A 67 6.09 1.39 14.80
CA THR A 67 5.48 0.95 13.54
C THR A 67 6.18 -0.29 13.04
N ASN A 68 5.58 -1.45 13.31
CA ASN A 68 6.09 -2.74 12.86
C ASN A 68 5.68 -2.99 11.41
N MET A 69 6.13 -2.16 10.48
CA MET A 69 5.93 -2.42 9.05
C MET A 69 6.89 -3.51 8.58
N ARG A 70 6.35 -4.48 7.83
CA ARG A 70 7.14 -5.58 7.27
C ARG A 70 7.46 -5.30 5.81
N TYR A 71 8.74 -5.39 5.47
CA TYR A 71 9.19 -5.33 4.08
C TYR A 71 8.73 -6.58 3.32
N ILE A 72 8.01 -6.35 2.22
CA ILE A 72 7.60 -7.37 1.24
C ILE A 72 8.23 -7.03 -0.11
N GLY A 73 9.52 -6.77 -0.15
CA GLY A 73 10.25 -6.77 -1.41
C GLY A 73 11.05 -8.06 -1.51
N THR A 74 10.69 -8.93 -2.46
CA THR A 74 11.76 -9.66 -3.14
C THR A 74 12.25 -8.74 -4.27
N PRO A 75 13.53 -8.75 -4.63
CA PRO A 75 14.05 -8.02 -5.80
C PRO A 75 13.32 -8.31 -7.13
N LYS A 76 12.33 -9.21 -7.14
CA LYS A 76 11.53 -9.64 -8.29
C LYS A 76 10.00 -9.63 -8.06
N ALA A 77 9.51 -9.29 -6.85
CA ALA A 77 8.08 -9.07 -6.58
C ALA A 77 7.65 -7.68 -7.05
N SER A 78 8.60 -6.74 -6.99
CA SER A 78 8.61 -5.60 -7.89
C SER A 78 8.71 -6.16 -9.30
N GLY A 79 7.76 -5.85 -10.19
CA GLY A 79 7.91 -6.19 -11.61
C GLY A 79 9.15 -5.49 -12.20
N LYS A 80 9.13 -5.20 -13.50
CA LYS A 80 10.19 -4.39 -14.15
C LYS A 80 10.45 -3.02 -13.48
N SER A 81 9.54 -2.55 -12.62
CA SER A 81 9.68 -1.34 -11.81
C SER A 81 10.38 -1.70 -10.49
N SER A 82 11.43 -0.97 -10.12
CA SER A 82 12.19 -1.05 -8.87
C SER A 82 11.41 -0.60 -7.61
N ALA A 83 10.07 -0.66 -7.65
CA ALA A 83 9.22 -0.22 -6.55
C ALA A 83 9.25 -1.23 -5.39
N TRP A 84 9.54 -0.75 -4.19
CA TRP A 84 9.43 -1.56 -2.98
C TRP A 84 8.03 -1.53 -2.39
N PHE A 85 7.71 -2.60 -1.66
CA PHE A 85 6.43 -2.78 -0.98
C PHE A 85 6.69 -3.03 0.51
N LEU A 86 6.04 -2.26 1.38
CA LEU A 86 5.85 -2.61 2.78
C LEU A 86 4.39 -3.01 3.00
N VAL A 87 4.15 -3.76 4.06
CA VAL A 87 2.82 -3.95 4.63
C VAL A 87 2.85 -3.47 6.08
N THR A 88 1.74 -2.89 6.53
CA THR A 88 1.54 -2.59 7.96
C THR A 88 1.47 -3.88 8.79
N SER A 89 1.74 -3.78 10.09
CA SER A 89 1.76 -4.93 11.01
C SER A 89 0.43 -5.67 11.08
N ASP A 90 -0.67 -4.92 11.00
CA ASP A 90 -2.05 -5.42 10.98
C ASP A 90 -2.48 -5.94 9.60
N MET A 91 -1.55 -5.93 8.63
CA MET A 91 -1.73 -6.37 7.25
C MET A 91 -2.83 -5.61 6.48
N GLN A 92 -3.33 -4.50 7.00
CA GLN A 92 -4.46 -3.76 6.41
C GLN A 92 -4.05 -2.88 5.23
N TYR A 93 -2.79 -2.43 5.17
CA TYR A 93 -2.33 -1.50 4.15
C TYR A 93 -0.99 -1.93 3.54
N PHE A 94 -0.87 -1.70 2.23
CA PHE A 94 0.40 -1.72 1.52
C PHE A 94 0.93 -0.31 1.34
N LEU A 95 2.23 -0.13 1.54
CA LEU A 95 2.95 1.07 1.15
C LEU A 95 3.80 0.72 -0.06
N LYS A 96 3.54 1.39 -1.19
CA LYS A 96 4.24 1.15 -2.45
C LYS A 96 4.92 2.42 -2.90
N THR A 97 6.22 2.38 -3.13
CA THR A 97 6.89 3.54 -3.71
C THR A 97 6.46 3.83 -5.12
N CYS A 98 6.48 5.12 -5.43
CA CYS A 98 6.14 5.65 -6.72
C CYS A 98 7.17 6.69 -7.17
N SER A 99 7.21 6.92 -8.48
CA SER A 99 7.97 8.02 -9.05
C SER A 99 7.27 9.36 -8.80
N ALA A 100 7.94 10.46 -9.11
CA ALA A 100 7.32 11.77 -9.05
C ALA A 100 6.15 11.88 -10.04
N GLU A 101 6.33 11.34 -11.25
CA GLU A 101 5.32 11.33 -12.31
C GLU A 101 4.08 10.51 -11.92
N GLU A 102 4.26 9.34 -11.32
CA GLU A 102 3.15 8.52 -10.81
C GLU A 102 2.39 9.23 -9.68
N SER A 103 3.12 9.91 -8.79
CA SER A 103 2.56 10.71 -7.70
C SER A 103 1.72 11.86 -8.24
N ASP A 104 2.27 12.64 -9.17
CA ASP A 104 1.61 13.82 -9.73
C ASP A 104 0.37 13.41 -10.54
N LEU A 105 0.46 12.31 -11.29
CA LEU A 105 -0.69 11.73 -12.01
C LEU A 105 -1.81 11.29 -11.05
N LEU A 106 -1.49 10.66 -9.91
CA LEU A 106 -2.53 10.28 -8.96
C LEU A 106 -3.25 11.51 -8.41
N VAL A 107 -2.52 12.59 -8.12
CA VAL A 107 -3.12 13.85 -7.65
C VAL A 107 -4.05 14.43 -8.71
N GLU A 108 -3.64 14.43 -9.99
CA GLU A 108 -4.48 14.88 -11.11
C GLU A 108 -5.78 14.06 -11.23
N LEU A 109 -5.67 12.73 -11.09
CA LEU A 109 -6.80 11.81 -11.21
C LEU A 109 -7.68 11.76 -9.94
N LEU A 110 -7.23 12.31 -8.82
CA LEU A 110 -7.83 12.09 -7.50
C LEU A 110 -9.32 12.48 -7.41
N PRO A 111 -9.78 13.61 -8.00
CA PRO A 111 -11.22 13.95 -7.98
C PRO A 111 -12.08 12.93 -8.73
N GLY A 112 -11.60 12.46 -9.89
CA GLY A 112 -12.30 11.43 -10.67
C GLY A 112 -12.29 10.08 -9.96
N TYR A 113 -11.17 9.74 -9.34
CA TYR A 113 -11.05 8.53 -8.51
C TYR A 113 -12.04 8.55 -7.34
N LEU A 114 -12.14 9.66 -6.58
CA LEU A 114 -13.11 9.83 -5.49
C LEU A 114 -14.56 9.61 -5.98
N SER A 115 -14.91 10.18 -7.14
CA SER A 115 -16.24 9.98 -7.74
C SER A 115 -16.53 8.50 -8.05
N VAL A 116 -15.55 7.77 -8.60
CA VAL A 116 -15.69 6.33 -8.91
C VAL A 116 -15.86 5.50 -7.64
N VAL A 117 -15.01 5.69 -6.63
CA VAL A 117 -15.08 4.89 -5.40
C VAL A 117 -16.32 5.20 -4.56
N SER A 118 -16.92 6.39 -4.72
CA SER A 118 -18.14 6.78 -4.01
C SER A 118 -19.41 6.23 -4.61
N SER A 119 -19.42 5.95 -5.92
CA SER A 119 -20.66 5.71 -6.67
C SER A 119 -20.81 4.30 -7.21
N ARG A 120 -19.75 3.49 -7.23
CA ARG A 120 -19.74 2.18 -7.91
C ARG A 120 -18.86 1.16 -7.19
N LEU A 121 -19.25 -0.11 -7.29
CA LEU A 121 -18.33 -1.21 -7.00
C LEU A 121 -17.21 -1.18 -8.04
N THR A 122 -15.97 -1.12 -7.57
CA THR A 122 -14.79 -0.99 -8.41
C THR A 122 -13.69 -1.97 -7.99
N LEU A 123 -12.94 -2.44 -8.97
CA LEU A 123 -11.74 -3.27 -8.78
C LEU A 123 -10.45 -2.44 -8.80
N LEU A 124 -10.56 -1.11 -8.93
CA LEU A 124 -9.40 -0.23 -8.87
C LEU A 124 -8.68 -0.39 -7.52
N PRO A 125 -7.34 -0.19 -7.50
CA PRO A 125 -6.61 -0.14 -6.24
C PRO A 125 -7.22 0.92 -5.32
N ARG A 126 -7.42 0.55 -4.06
CA ARG A 126 -7.99 1.43 -3.04
C ARG A 126 -6.90 2.32 -2.45
N PHE A 127 -6.44 3.30 -3.23
CA PHE A 127 -5.54 4.35 -2.76
C PHE A 127 -6.23 5.13 -1.64
N CYS A 128 -5.58 5.23 -0.48
CA CYS A 128 -6.10 5.92 0.69
C CYS A 128 -5.13 6.94 1.29
N GLY A 129 -3.97 7.14 0.66
CA GLY A 129 -3.04 8.21 0.97
C GLY A 129 -1.86 8.27 -0.01
N LEU A 130 -1.21 9.43 -0.07
CA LEU A 130 0.01 9.67 -0.83
C LEU A 130 0.93 10.54 0.03
N TYR A 131 2.16 10.07 0.24
CA TYR A 131 3.11 10.74 1.12
C TYR A 131 4.46 10.93 0.45
N THR A 132 5.14 12.01 0.85
CA THR A 132 6.59 12.14 0.70
C THR A 132 7.25 11.99 2.06
N LEU A 133 8.26 11.13 2.13
CA LEU A 133 9.23 11.10 3.22
C LEU A 133 10.50 11.82 2.75
N SER A 134 10.79 12.96 3.36
CA SER A 134 11.91 13.82 3.01
C SER A 134 13.06 13.67 3.99
N PHE A 135 14.23 13.33 3.49
CA PHE A 135 15.48 13.27 4.24
C PHE A 135 16.44 14.37 3.77
N PRO A 136 17.51 14.67 4.52
CA PRO A 136 18.57 15.54 4.01
C PRO A 136 19.16 14.99 2.70
N GLY A 137 18.84 15.64 1.58
CA GLY A 137 19.39 15.34 0.26
C GLY A 137 18.59 14.37 -0.62
N TRP A 138 17.52 13.73 -0.12
CA TRP A 138 16.71 12.82 -0.94
C TRP A 138 15.30 12.61 -0.38
N ASN A 139 14.37 12.27 -1.28
CA ASN A 139 12.96 12.10 -0.95
C ASN A 139 12.45 10.73 -1.46
N ILE A 140 11.51 10.15 -0.74
CA ILE A 140 10.75 8.96 -1.18
C ILE A 140 9.29 9.35 -1.28
N ARG A 141 8.66 9.06 -2.43
CA ARG A 141 7.20 9.12 -2.56
C ARG A 141 6.61 7.72 -2.50
N PHE A 142 5.47 7.58 -1.83
CA PHE A 142 4.75 6.31 -1.79
C PHE A 142 3.25 6.49 -1.66
N PHE A 143 2.53 5.55 -2.24
CA PHE A 143 1.10 5.38 -2.06
C PHE A 143 0.82 4.50 -0.85
N VAL A 144 -0.27 4.77 -0.14
CA VAL A 144 -0.90 3.85 0.80
C VAL A 144 -2.14 3.26 0.14
N VAL A 145 -2.21 1.93 0.11
CA VAL A 145 -3.27 1.19 -0.58
C VAL A 145 -3.87 0.17 0.38
N VAL A 146 -5.20 0.10 0.46
CA VAL A 146 -5.89 -0.91 1.27
C VAL A 146 -5.58 -2.31 0.74
N ASN A 147 -5.18 -3.21 1.63
CA ASN A 147 -4.90 -4.60 1.31
C ASN A 147 -6.22 -5.41 1.23
N VAL A 148 -6.67 -5.67 0.01
CA VAL A 148 -7.85 -6.52 -0.26
C VAL A 148 -7.68 -7.98 0.16
N PHE A 149 -6.45 -8.42 0.43
CA PHE A 149 -6.12 -9.76 0.89
C PHE A 149 -6.03 -9.87 2.42
N ALA A 150 -6.37 -8.82 3.17
CA ALA A 150 -6.35 -8.83 4.63
C ALA A 150 -7.50 -9.65 5.26
N ALA A 151 -8.08 -10.60 4.51
CA ALA A 151 -9.17 -11.43 4.94
C ALA A 151 -8.71 -12.54 5.91
N SER A 152 -9.64 -12.99 6.75
CA SER A 152 -9.44 -14.13 7.66
C SER A 152 -9.30 -15.48 6.96
N ILE A 153 -9.57 -15.54 5.65
CA ILE A 153 -9.53 -16.76 4.85
C ILE A 153 -8.14 -16.94 4.23
N PRO A 154 -7.45 -18.07 4.49
CA PRO A 154 -6.15 -18.34 3.89
C PRO A 154 -6.20 -18.41 2.36
N ILE A 155 -5.32 -17.64 1.71
CA ILE A 155 -5.20 -17.66 0.25
C ILE A 155 -4.42 -18.90 -0.19
N GLN A 156 -5.10 -19.81 -0.87
CA GLN A 156 -4.49 -21.04 -1.38
C GLN A 156 -3.62 -20.82 -2.61
N LYS A 157 -4.04 -19.93 -3.53
CA LYS A 157 -3.31 -19.60 -4.76
C LYS A 157 -3.43 -18.13 -5.09
N ARG A 158 -2.37 -17.56 -5.67
CA ARG A 158 -2.33 -16.17 -6.15
C ARG A 158 -1.98 -16.14 -7.61
N TYR A 159 -2.62 -15.25 -8.36
CA TYR A 159 -2.35 -15.01 -9.77
C TYR A 159 -2.17 -13.51 -10.02
N ASP A 160 -1.11 -13.13 -10.71
CA ASP A 160 -0.98 -11.83 -11.38
C ASP A 160 -1.34 -12.10 -12.85
N LEU A 161 -2.44 -11.52 -13.35
CA LEU A 161 -2.94 -11.71 -14.72
C LEU A 161 -2.93 -10.37 -15.47
N LYS A 162 -2.41 -10.36 -16.70
CA LYS A 162 -2.26 -9.16 -17.54
C LYS A 162 -2.74 -9.36 -18.98
N GLY A 163 -3.31 -10.52 -19.31
CA GLY A 163 -3.83 -10.85 -20.64
C GLY A 163 -2.77 -11.05 -21.72
N SER A 164 -1.51 -11.32 -21.32
CA SER A 164 -0.38 -11.52 -22.24
C SER A 164 0.42 -12.77 -21.89
N THR A 165 1.26 -13.27 -22.80
CA THR A 165 2.03 -14.50 -22.61
C THR A 165 3.52 -14.27 -22.39
N HIS A 166 4.09 -13.21 -22.97
CA HIS A 166 5.52 -12.93 -22.89
C HIS A 166 5.95 -12.49 -21.47
N GLY A 167 6.83 -13.26 -20.83
CA GLY A 167 7.28 -13.00 -19.45
C GLY A 167 6.20 -13.28 -18.38
N ARG A 168 5.15 -14.02 -18.74
CA ARG A 168 3.97 -14.32 -17.89
C ARG A 168 3.92 -15.77 -17.42
N ARG A 169 5.10 -16.34 -17.14
CA ARG A 169 5.27 -17.59 -16.37
C ARG A 169 5.91 -17.27 -15.02
N ALA A 170 5.44 -17.89 -13.95
CA ALA A 170 6.00 -17.75 -12.63
C ALA A 170 7.38 -18.44 -12.53
N GLN A 171 8.22 -17.92 -11.65
CA GLN A 171 9.45 -18.59 -11.23
C GLN A 171 9.15 -19.25 -9.89
N GLU A 172 9.11 -20.57 -9.84
CA GLU A 172 8.97 -21.29 -8.57
C GLU A 172 10.26 -21.12 -7.76
N MET A 173 10.09 -20.73 -6.49
CA MET A 173 11.19 -20.66 -5.53
C MET A 173 10.81 -21.54 -4.35
N SER A 174 11.74 -22.40 -3.92
CA SER A 174 11.50 -23.45 -2.93
C SER A 174 10.95 -22.95 -1.59
N ASN A 175 11.11 -21.67 -1.26
CA ASN A 175 10.80 -21.11 0.06
C ASN A 175 9.85 -19.89 0.03
N SER A 176 9.05 -19.70 -1.02
CA SER A 176 8.10 -18.56 -1.05
C SER A 176 6.77 -18.92 -1.72
N PRO A 177 5.64 -18.37 -1.24
CA PRO A 177 4.36 -18.58 -1.88
C PRO A 177 4.41 -18.03 -3.31
N VAL A 178 4.21 -18.93 -4.28
CA VAL A 178 4.31 -18.59 -5.70
C VAL A 178 3.11 -17.73 -6.11
N THR A 179 3.39 -16.63 -6.79
CA THR A 179 2.37 -15.86 -7.51
C THR A 179 2.40 -16.31 -8.97
N PHE A 180 1.43 -17.12 -9.35
CA PHE A 180 1.25 -17.63 -10.70
C PHE A 180 0.93 -16.50 -11.67
N LYS A 181 1.16 -16.72 -12.97
CA LYS A 181 0.88 -15.74 -14.02
C LYS A 181 0.00 -16.34 -15.12
N ASP A 182 -0.24 -15.58 -16.18
CA ASP A 182 -1.16 -15.93 -17.27
C ASP A 182 -0.86 -17.30 -17.89
N VAL A 183 0.40 -17.60 -18.19
CA VAL A 183 0.80 -18.87 -18.80
C VAL A 183 0.57 -20.04 -17.84
N ASP A 184 0.79 -19.81 -16.55
CA ASP A 184 0.54 -20.83 -15.54
C ASP A 184 -0.96 -21.12 -15.44
N LEU A 185 -1.81 -20.08 -15.42
CA LEU A 185 -3.26 -20.25 -15.38
C LEU A 185 -3.74 -21.12 -16.55
N LEU A 186 -3.27 -20.82 -17.76
CA LEU A 186 -3.58 -21.60 -18.97
C LEU A 186 -3.09 -23.05 -18.87
N SER A 187 -1.85 -23.27 -18.43
CA SER A 187 -1.29 -24.63 -18.34
C SER A 187 -1.97 -25.49 -17.27
N HIS A 188 -2.48 -24.89 -16.20
CA HIS A 188 -3.21 -25.60 -15.17
C HIS A 188 -4.64 -25.98 -15.60
N GLY A 189 -5.13 -25.52 -16.76
CA GLY A 189 -6.48 -25.78 -17.25
C GLY A 189 -7.60 -25.27 -16.32
N ARG A 190 -7.27 -24.35 -15.41
CA ARG A 190 -8.20 -23.86 -14.38
C ARG A 190 -9.15 -22.84 -14.97
N ARG A 191 -10.41 -22.89 -14.52
CA ARG A 191 -11.43 -21.88 -14.77
C ARG A 191 -11.85 -21.28 -13.43
N LEU A 192 -12.11 -19.97 -13.44
CA LEU A 192 -12.78 -19.31 -12.32
C LEU A 192 -14.27 -19.39 -12.62
N GLU A 193 -14.95 -20.29 -11.93
CA GLU A 193 -16.41 -20.36 -11.98
C GLU A 193 -16.94 -19.25 -11.06
N ILE A 194 -17.58 -18.27 -11.68
CA ILE A 194 -18.25 -17.17 -10.98
C ILE A 194 -19.72 -17.45 -11.16
N GLU A 195 -20.42 -17.72 -10.06
CA GLU A 195 -21.87 -17.82 -10.10
C GLU A 195 -22.43 -16.48 -10.57
N SER A 196 -23.30 -16.52 -11.58
CA SER A 196 -24.04 -15.32 -11.96
C SER A 196 -24.93 -14.93 -10.78
N LEU A 197 -24.73 -13.72 -10.27
CA LEU A 197 -25.74 -13.11 -9.41
C LEU A 197 -27.00 -12.93 -10.27
N GLU A 198 -28.02 -13.74 -10.03
CA GLU A 198 -29.36 -13.48 -10.57
C GLU A 198 -29.76 -12.06 -10.14
N GLN A 199 -30.10 -11.22 -11.12
CA GLN A 199 -30.51 -9.83 -10.92
C GLN A 199 -31.98 -9.74 -10.52
#